data_AF-A0A962WEA2-F1
#
_entry.id   AF-A0A962WEA2-F1
#
_cell.length_a   1.000
_cell.length_b   1.000
_cell.length_c   1.000
_cell.angle_alpha   90.00
_cell.angle_beta   90.00
_cell.angle_gamma   90.00
#
_symmetry.space_group_name_H-M   'P 1'
#
loop_
_entity.id
_entity.type
_entity.pdbx_description
1 polymer ?
#
loop_
_entity_poly.entity_id
_entity_poly.type
_entity_poly.pdbx_seq_one_letter_code
_entity_poly.pdbx_strand_id
1 'polypeptide(L)'
;MYKLPLSILIVMLFGIAPSAHAVVFTVDSLASGAPGSALNDDVLATDPQTQNHLYFNDHNSSGNVGEMDASAIGIAASHNVNALSNGNDAIGIANRLYFSVTGSSMGEVGTALRAEADLGEQAGDIFGFGEGMGGFMTKIVDAVDLGLAATDNIDGADAFDPYQPNFTHFSDRVYFATDTAFGGFGTEDILFSDGAGNISLFADGIIDLGLASGDVIDALVLDTTAGLAMFSLAGGSTSLISGGYSGADLFSTSLDGSFSLAVSHTELGLLATDDIDAMEVDFESVPVPGSALLMLGALAGLRRFRAMPANS
;
A
#
# COMPACT_ATOMS: atom_id res chain seq x y z
N MET A 1 13.38 -0.76 57.71
CA MET A 1 14.41 -0.72 56.63
C MET A 1 14.01 -1.72 55.56
N TYR A 2 13.78 -1.18 54.35
CA TYR A 2 13.84 -1.76 52.99
C TYR A 2 13.37 -3.21 52.79
N LYS A 3 12.15 -3.41 52.26
CA LYS A 3 11.74 -3.46 50.82
C LYS A 3 12.00 -4.83 50.18
N LEU A 4 10.91 -5.54 49.92
CA LEU A 4 10.70 -6.50 48.82
C LEU A 4 9.43 -6.02 48.07
N PRO A 5 9.21 -6.30 46.77
CA PRO A 5 9.94 -7.21 45.89
C PRO A 5 10.39 -6.59 44.55
N LEU A 6 11.18 -7.39 43.83
CA LEU A 6 11.64 -7.24 42.46
C LEU A 6 10.46 -6.95 41.50
N SER A 7 10.32 -5.68 41.10
CA SER A 7 9.50 -5.29 39.95
C SER A 7 10.21 -5.73 38.68
N ILE A 8 9.81 -6.87 38.12
CA ILE A 8 10.10 -7.20 36.73
C ILE A 8 9.25 -6.22 35.91
N LEU A 9 9.90 -5.14 35.46
CA LEU A 9 9.39 -4.25 34.44
C LEU A 9 9.42 -5.05 33.12
N ILE A 10 8.29 -5.66 32.77
CA ILE A 10 8.02 -6.02 31.38
C ILE A 10 7.85 -4.68 30.67
N VAL A 11 8.91 -4.21 30.03
CA VAL A 11 8.78 -3.19 29.00
C VAL A 11 8.08 -3.90 27.85
N MET A 12 6.77 -3.64 27.70
CA MET A 12 6.12 -3.87 26.42
C MET A 12 6.88 -3.01 25.41
N LEU A 13 7.68 -3.64 24.56
CA LEU A 13 8.08 -3.04 23.30
C LEU A 13 6.77 -2.85 22.52
N PHE A 14 6.21 -1.65 22.57
CA PHE A 14 5.37 -1.20 21.48
C PHE A 14 6.30 -1.10 20.27
N GLY A 15 6.05 -1.94 19.27
CA GLY A 15 6.67 -1.79 17.97
C GLY A 15 6.46 -0.35 17.52
N ILE A 16 7.54 0.31 17.15
CA ILE A 16 7.44 1.59 16.46
C ILE A 16 6.84 1.21 15.11
N ALA A 17 5.60 1.61 14.84
CA ALA A 17 5.02 1.42 13.52
C ALA A 17 5.96 2.06 12.49
N PRO A 18 6.21 1.40 11.34
CA PRO A 18 6.96 2.04 10.27
C PRO A 18 6.27 3.36 9.91
N SER A 19 7.04 4.45 9.81
CA SER A 19 6.54 5.70 9.25
C SER A 19 6.83 5.68 7.75
N ALA A 20 5.79 5.85 6.93
CA ALA A 20 5.93 6.08 5.49
C ALA A 20 6.76 7.35 5.26
N HIS A 21 7.88 7.24 4.54
CA HIS A 21 8.71 8.40 4.22
C HIS A 21 8.11 9.21 3.05
N ALA A 22 7.56 8.50 2.07
CA ALA A 22 6.77 9.08 0.99
C ALA A 22 5.58 8.17 0.66
N VAL A 23 4.45 8.79 0.34
CA VAL A 23 3.24 8.11 -0.16
C VAL A 23 2.95 8.64 -1.56
N VAL A 24 2.80 7.73 -2.51
CA VAL A 24 2.21 7.98 -3.83
C VAL A 24 0.79 7.46 -3.78
N PHE A 25 -0.20 8.23 -4.22
CA PHE A 25 -1.58 7.76 -4.20
C PHE A 25 -2.41 8.36 -5.31
N THR A 26 -3.53 7.71 -5.59
CA THR A 26 -4.64 8.22 -6.39
C THR A 26 -5.85 8.41 -5.48
N VAL A 27 -6.77 9.26 -5.91
CA VAL A 27 -8.03 9.53 -5.23
C VAL A 27 -9.18 9.37 -6.20
N ASP A 28 -10.38 9.19 -5.65
CA ASP A 28 -11.60 9.05 -6.44
C ASP A 28 -11.89 10.30 -7.30
N SER A 29 -12.73 10.11 -8.31
CA SER A 29 -13.10 11.18 -9.25
C SER A 29 -13.89 12.34 -8.63
N LEU A 30 -14.34 12.21 -7.39
CA LEU A 30 -15.11 13.20 -6.65
C LEU A 30 -14.28 13.96 -5.60
N ALA A 31 -13.04 13.54 -5.38
CA ALA A 31 -12.12 14.13 -4.42
C ALA A 31 -11.83 15.59 -4.78
N SER A 32 -11.74 16.43 -3.76
CA SER A 32 -11.61 17.88 -3.93
C SER A 32 -10.39 18.48 -3.24
N GLY A 33 -9.75 17.74 -2.35
CA GLY A 33 -8.55 18.15 -1.65
C GLY A 33 -8.79 19.26 -0.63
N ALA A 34 -7.91 19.33 0.36
CA ALA A 34 -7.92 20.43 1.32
C ALA A 34 -7.46 21.74 0.66
N PRO A 35 -8.02 22.90 1.04
CA PRO A 35 -7.58 24.19 0.51
C PRO A 35 -6.07 24.40 0.59
N GLY A 36 -5.44 24.64 -0.57
CA GLY A 36 -3.99 24.82 -0.70
C GLY A 36 -3.18 23.54 -0.95
N SER A 37 -3.83 22.38 -1.11
CA SER A 37 -3.20 21.18 -1.67
C SER A 37 -3.20 21.23 -3.20
N ALA A 38 -2.30 20.46 -3.84
CA ALA A 38 -2.28 20.37 -5.30
C ALA A 38 -3.60 19.83 -5.87
N LEU A 39 -4.19 18.82 -5.24
CA LEU A 39 -5.52 18.31 -5.62
C LEU A 39 -6.58 19.43 -5.62
N ASN A 40 -6.57 20.31 -4.60
CA ASN A 40 -7.50 21.43 -4.56
C ASN A 40 -7.22 22.48 -5.64
N ASP A 41 -5.95 22.77 -5.91
CA ASP A 41 -5.54 23.68 -6.97
C ASP A 41 -5.96 23.15 -8.35
N ASP A 42 -5.83 21.85 -8.60
CA ASP A 42 -6.22 21.18 -9.86
C ASP A 42 -7.73 21.27 -10.08
N VAL A 43 -8.52 20.96 -9.04
CA VAL A 43 -9.99 21.03 -9.11
C VAL A 43 -10.47 22.46 -9.35
N LEU A 44 -9.84 23.46 -8.70
CA LEU A 44 -10.18 24.87 -8.88
C LEU A 44 -9.74 25.43 -10.25
N ALA A 45 -8.68 24.88 -10.84
CA ALA A 45 -8.20 25.29 -12.17
C ALA A 45 -9.14 24.87 -13.31
N THR A 46 -10.20 24.08 -13.02
CA THR A 46 -11.06 23.45 -14.04
C THR A 46 -10.24 22.65 -15.05
N ASP A 47 -9.14 22.03 -14.59
CA ASP A 47 -8.34 21.19 -15.45
C ASP A 47 -9.14 19.89 -15.73
N PRO A 48 -9.52 19.61 -16.99
CA PRO A 48 -10.21 18.37 -17.34
C PRO A 48 -9.38 17.11 -17.06
N GLN A 49 -8.12 17.23 -16.62
CA GLN A 49 -7.24 16.13 -16.25
C GLN A 49 -7.34 15.69 -14.77
N THR A 50 -8.10 16.38 -13.91
CA THR A 50 -8.17 16.18 -12.43
C THR A 50 -8.55 14.80 -11.91
N GLN A 51 -8.93 13.87 -12.78
CA GLN A 51 -9.31 12.51 -12.40
C GLN A 51 -8.07 11.63 -12.64
N ASN A 52 -7.50 11.01 -11.60
CA ASN A 52 -6.38 10.06 -11.70
C ASN A 52 -4.97 10.63 -11.87
N HIS A 53 -4.69 11.81 -11.31
CA HIS A 53 -3.31 12.24 -11.08
C HIS A 53 -2.64 11.37 -10.02
N LEU A 54 -1.33 11.13 -10.18
CA LEU A 54 -0.51 10.58 -9.11
C LEU A 54 -0.09 11.72 -8.19
N TYR A 55 -0.51 11.61 -6.94
CA TYR A 55 -0.22 12.56 -5.89
C TYR A 55 0.91 12.03 -5.01
N PHE A 56 1.87 12.88 -4.68
CA PHE A 56 3.05 12.52 -3.91
C PHE A 56 3.13 13.35 -2.64
N ASN A 57 3.21 12.71 -1.48
CA ASN A 57 3.45 13.37 -0.20
C ASN A 57 4.77 12.87 0.41
N ASP A 58 5.79 13.75 0.48
CA ASP A 58 6.99 13.51 1.29
C ASP A 58 6.67 13.98 2.72
N HIS A 59 6.62 13.03 3.65
CA HIS A 59 6.23 13.22 5.04
C HIS A 59 7.11 14.27 5.77
N ASN A 60 8.26 14.66 5.19
CA ASN A 60 9.15 15.68 5.75
C ASN A 60 8.81 17.12 5.33
N SER A 61 7.93 17.32 4.36
CA SER A 61 7.56 18.63 3.87
C SER A 61 6.12 18.95 4.27
N SER A 62 5.96 19.98 5.11
CA SER A 62 4.65 20.42 5.56
C SER A 62 3.86 21.02 4.38
N GLY A 63 3.04 20.21 3.72
CA GLY A 63 1.75 20.66 3.19
C GLY A 63 1.55 20.67 1.68
N ASN A 64 2.48 20.24 0.83
CA ASN A 64 2.21 20.23 -0.61
C ASN A 64 2.36 18.81 -1.17
N VAL A 65 1.22 18.20 -1.43
CA VAL A 65 1.11 17.12 -2.40
C VAL A 65 1.75 17.62 -3.71
N GLY A 66 2.79 16.95 -4.20
CA GLY A 66 3.28 17.14 -5.55
C GLY A 66 2.39 16.38 -6.53
N GLU A 67 2.21 16.92 -7.72
CA GLU A 67 1.43 16.29 -8.79
C GLU A 67 2.39 15.78 -9.87
N MET A 68 2.12 14.58 -10.38
CA MET A 68 2.65 14.14 -11.66
C MET A 68 1.51 14.02 -12.66
N ASP A 69 1.68 14.66 -13.82
CA ASP A 69 0.80 14.51 -14.96
C ASP A 69 0.75 13.03 -15.36
N ALA A 70 -0.37 12.39 -15.04
CA ALA A 70 -0.66 10.99 -15.31
C ALA A 70 -0.59 10.67 -16.82
N SER A 71 -0.82 11.67 -17.69
CA SER A 71 -0.71 11.50 -19.14
C SER A 71 0.74 11.31 -19.60
N ALA A 72 1.72 11.81 -18.84
CA ALA A 72 3.15 11.56 -19.09
C ALA A 72 3.53 10.09 -18.91
N ILE A 73 2.71 9.33 -18.17
CA ILE A 73 2.85 7.89 -17.93
C ILE A 73 1.71 7.07 -18.56
N GLY A 74 0.93 7.68 -19.44
CA GLY A 74 -0.12 7.01 -20.21
C GLY A 74 -1.43 6.71 -19.46
N ILE A 75 -1.56 7.15 -18.21
CA ILE A 75 -2.81 7.10 -17.45
C ILE A 75 -3.62 8.34 -17.84
N ALA A 76 -4.75 8.13 -18.51
CA ALA A 76 -5.63 9.22 -18.91
C ALA A 76 -6.65 9.52 -17.82
N ALA A 77 -7.23 10.71 -17.87
CA ALA A 77 -8.20 11.14 -16.86
C ALA A 77 -9.42 10.21 -16.71
N SER A 78 -9.70 9.40 -17.73
CA SER A 78 -10.79 8.39 -17.72
C SER A 78 -10.43 7.04 -17.07
N HIS A 79 -9.21 6.84 -16.57
CA HIS A 79 -8.75 5.55 -16.05
C HIS A 79 -8.84 5.55 -14.52
N ASN A 80 -9.92 5.02 -13.94
CA ASN A 80 -10.06 4.93 -12.48
C ASN A 80 -9.08 3.90 -11.93
N VAL A 81 -7.97 4.37 -11.35
CA VAL A 81 -6.90 3.51 -10.81
C VAL A 81 -7.30 3.04 -9.42
N ASN A 82 -7.54 1.73 -9.29
CA ASN A 82 -7.94 1.06 -8.04
C ASN A 82 -6.79 0.33 -7.33
N ALA A 83 -5.66 0.22 -8.02
CA ALA A 83 -4.49 -0.42 -7.46
C ALA A 83 -3.25 0.15 -8.10
N LEU A 84 -2.20 0.31 -7.30
CA LEU A 84 -0.96 0.95 -7.71
C LEU A 84 0.20 0.21 -7.04
N SER A 85 1.23 -0.11 -7.82
CA SER A 85 2.46 -0.66 -7.28
C SER A 85 3.66 -0.27 -8.13
N ASN A 86 4.77 0.04 -7.48
CA ASN A 86 6.07 0.30 -8.06
C ASN A 86 6.99 -0.96 -8.02
N GLY A 87 6.46 -2.09 -7.57
CA GLY A 87 7.23 -3.31 -7.33
C GLY A 87 8.18 -3.18 -6.13
N ASN A 88 9.14 -4.10 -6.04
CA ASN A 88 10.13 -4.19 -4.95
C ASN A 88 11.25 -3.12 -5.04
N ASP A 89 11.06 -2.08 -5.85
CA ASP A 89 12.02 -1.01 -6.06
C ASP A 89 11.70 0.16 -5.13
N ALA A 90 12.73 0.71 -4.46
CA ALA A 90 12.61 1.91 -3.63
C ALA A 90 11.90 3.03 -4.40
N ILE A 91 11.08 3.86 -3.72
CA ILE A 91 10.37 4.99 -4.34
C ILE A 91 11.40 5.99 -4.88
N GLY A 92 11.76 5.77 -6.12
CA GLY A 92 12.71 6.54 -6.88
C GLY A 92 12.12 6.78 -8.25
N ILE A 93 10.86 7.24 -8.31
CA ILE A 93 10.13 7.55 -9.55
C ILE A 93 10.45 6.49 -10.61
N ALA A 94 10.25 5.21 -10.26
CA ALA A 94 10.91 4.15 -11.00
C ALA A 94 10.38 4.10 -12.42
N ASN A 95 11.26 3.67 -13.29
CA ASN A 95 11.03 3.45 -14.69
C ASN A 95 9.88 2.47 -15.00
N ARG A 96 9.13 1.95 -14.03
CA ARG A 96 7.99 1.03 -14.22
C ARG A 96 6.92 1.26 -13.16
N LEU A 97 5.67 1.36 -13.59
CA LEU A 97 4.50 1.46 -12.73
C LEU A 97 3.52 0.36 -13.12
N TYR A 98 3.00 -0.37 -12.14
CA TYR A 98 1.93 -1.34 -12.29
C TYR A 98 0.66 -0.80 -11.65
N PHE A 99 -0.47 -1.04 -12.29
CA PHE A 99 -1.75 -0.60 -11.77
C PHE A 99 -2.89 -1.47 -12.29
N SER A 100 -4.00 -1.49 -11.55
CA SER A 100 -5.29 -2.02 -12.01
C SER A 100 -6.31 -0.89 -12.08
N VAL A 101 -7.40 -1.14 -12.79
CA VAL A 101 -8.47 -0.16 -13.00
C VAL A 101 -9.84 -0.78 -12.80
N THR A 102 -10.84 0.05 -12.56
CA THR A 102 -12.24 -0.41 -12.53
C THR A 102 -12.72 -0.93 -13.89
N GLY A 103 -13.73 -1.80 -13.86
CA GLY A 103 -14.47 -2.22 -15.06
C GLY A 103 -15.19 -1.11 -15.84
N SER A 104 -15.24 0.13 -15.35
CA SER A 104 -15.77 1.28 -16.10
C SER A 104 -14.69 2.06 -16.87
N SER A 105 -13.42 1.76 -16.62
CA SER A 105 -12.29 2.42 -17.26
C SER A 105 -12.17 2.00 -18.72
N MET A 106 -12.11 2.98 -19.62
CA MET A 106 -12.23 2.71 -21.05
C MET A 106 -10.92 2.72 -21.82
N GLY A 107 -9.80 3.19 -21.27
CA GLY A 107 -8.56 3.29 -22.04
C GLY A 107 -8.58 4.38 -23.12
N GLU A 108 -7.39 4.85 -23.53
CA GLU A 108 -7.25 5.68 -24.74
C GLU A 108 -7.15 4.81 -26.00
N VAL A 109 -7.63 5.30 -27.14
CA VAL A 109 -7.62 4.51 -28.39
C VAL A 109 -6.19 4.10 -28.75
N GLY A 110 -5.96 2.78 -28.86
CA GLY A 110 -4.65 2.21 -29.19
C GLY A 110 -3.82 1.77 -27.99
N THR A 111 -4.33 1.85 -26.76
CA THR A 111 -3.68 1.27 -25.58
C THR A 111 -4.15 -0.18 -25.32
N ALA A 112 -3.38 -0.93 -24.53
CA ALA A 112 -3.79 -2.25 -24.06
C ALA A 112 -5.10 -2.17 -23.24
N LEU A 113 -5.21 -1.18 -22.35
CA LEU A 113 -6.45 -0.97 -21.57
C LEU A 113 -7.67 -0.76 -22.46
N ARG A 114 -7.55 -0.02 -23.58
CA ARG A 114 -8.68 0.11 -24.51
C ARG A 114 -9.08 -1.22 -25.12
N ALA A 115 -8.11 -2.05 -25.48
CA ALA A 115 -8.38 -3.36 -26.06
C ALA A 115 -9.15 -4.27 -25.08
N GLU A 116 -8.76 -4.28 -23.80
CA GLU A 116 -9.46 -5.05 -22.76
C GLU A 116 -10.84 -4.46 -22.43
N ALA A 117 -10.96 -3.13 -22.39
CA ALA A 117 -12.23 -2.45 -22.14
C ALA A 117 -13.27 -2.69 -23.25
N ASP A 118 -12.83 -2.78 -24.51
CA ASP A 118 -13.69 -3.14 -25.64
C ASP A 118 -14.22 -4.59 -25.51
N LEU A 119 -13.56 -5.44 -24.72
CA LEU A 119 -13.99 -6.81 -24.38
C LEU A 119 -14.77 -6.87 -23.06
N GLY A 120 -14.67 -5.84 -22.21
CA GLY A 120 -15.22 -5.82 -20.86
C GLY A 120 -14.44 -6.73 -19.89
N GLU A 121 -13.13 -6.86 -20.12
CA GLU A 121 -12.23 -7.75 -19.37
C GLU A 121 -11.15 -6.98 -18.61
N GLN A 122 -11.23 -5.64 -18.57
CA GLN A 122 -10.21 -4.81 -17.95
C GLN A 122 -10.22 -4.82 -16.42
N ALA A 123 -11.33 -5.22 -15.80
CA ALA A 123 -11.42 -5.32 -14.35
C ALA A 123 -10.55 -6.48 -13.86
N GLY A 124 -9.68 -6.19 -12.89
CA GLY A 124 -8.78 -7.19 -12.31
C GLY A 124 -7.57 -7.56 -13.17
N ASP A 125 -7.45 -6.99 -14.38
CA ASP A 125 -6.19 -7.02 -15.13
C ASP A 125 -5.16 -6.10 -14.47
N ILE A 126 -3.87 -6.44 -14.58
CA ILE A 126 -2.78 -5.54 -14.18
C ILE A 126 -2.08 -5.02 -15.43
N PHE A 127 -2.05 -3.70 -15.54
CA PHE A 127 -1.38 -2.97 -16.59
C PHE A 127 -0.05 -2.42 -16.09
N GLY A 128 0.87 -2.22 -17.01
CA GLY A 128 2.20 -1.70 -16.75
C GLY A 128 2.59 -0.63 -17.73
N PHE A 129 3.35 0.35 -17.25
CA PHE A 129 3.98 1.38 -18.06
C PHE A 129 5.43 1.57 -17.62
N GLY A 130 6.37 1.73 -18.56
CA GLY A 130 7.77 1.98 -18.18
C GLY A 130 8.89 1.72 -19.20
N GLU A 131 10.12 2.04 -18.81
CA GLU A 131 11.36 1.68 -19.51
C GLU A 131 11.51 0.15 -19.60
N GLY A 132 11.67 -0.34 -20.83
CA GLY A 132 11.61 -1.77 -21.15
C GLY A 132 10.25 -2.26 -21.63
N MET A 133 9.17 -1.50 -21.45
CA MET A 133 7.83 -1.77 -22.01
C MET A 133 7.55 -0.95 -23.29
N GLY A 134 8.56 -0.26 -23.82
CA GLY A 134 8.46 0.50 -25.06
C GLY A 134 7.74 1.85 -24.94
N GLY A 135 7.45 2.32 -23.72
CA GLY A 135 6.77 3.60 -23.48
C GLY A 135 5.28 3.57 -23.81
N PHE A 136 4.68 2.38 -23.93
CA PHE A 136 3.23 2.21 -24.11
C PHE A 136 2.67 1.36 -22.98
N MET A 137 1.45 1.68 -22.55
CA MET A 137 0.70 0.86 -21.60
C MET A 137 0.50 -0.55 -22.16
N THR A 138 0.92 -1.54 -21.38
CA THR A 138 0.88 -2.95 -21.75
C THR A 138 0.13 -3.74 -20.69
N LYS A 139 -0.70 -4.71 -21.08
CA LYS A 139 -1.26 -5.68 -20.14
C LYS A 139 -0.14 -6.61 -19.66
N ILE A 140 0.07 -6.66 -18.36
CA ILE A 140 1.10 -7.48 -17.71
C ILE A 140 0.50 -8.78 -17.20
N VAL A 141 -0.73 -8.70 -16.70
CA VAL A 141 -1.45 -9.81 -16.06
C VAL A 141 -2.88 -9.82 -16.53
N ASP A 142 -3.38 -11.01 -16.84
CA ASP A 142 -4.80 -11.27 -17.02
C ASP A 142 -5.45 -11.65 -15.68
N ALA A 143 -6.65 -11.12 -15.40
CA ALA A 143 -7.45 -11.46 -14.23
C ALA A 143 -7.60 -12.99 -14.07
N VAL A 144 -7.75 -13.73 -15.17
CA VAL A 144 -7.89 -15.19 -15.13
C VAL A 144 -6.62 -15.89 -14.62
N ASP A 145 -5.45 -15.32 -14.87
CA ASP A 145 -4.18 -15.88 -14.39
C ASP A 145 -4.04 -15.66 -12.88
N LEU A 146 -4.67 -14.62 -12.33
CA LEU A 146 -4.80 -14.43 -10.89
C LEU A 146 -5.82 -15.37 -10.26
N GLY A 147 -6.78 -15.86 -11.04
CA GLY A 147 -7.91 -16.67 -10.57
C GLY A 147 -9.18 -15.85 -10.35
N LEU A 148 -9.20 -14.63 -10.87
CA LEU A 148 -10.32 -13.72 -10.88
C LEU A 148 -11.19 -13.92 -12.13
N ALA A 149 -12.47 -13.58 -12.02
CA ALA A 149 -13.31 -13.36 -13.18
C ALA A 149 -13.01 -11.99 -13.78
N ALA A 150 -13.31 -11.83 -15.08
CA ALA A 150 -13.16 -10.58 -15.83
C ALA A 150 -13.98 -9.37 -15.29
N THR A 151 -14.80 -9.60 -14.26
CA THR A 151 -15.62 -8.57 -13.61
C THR A 151 -15.19 -8.26 -12.19
N ASP A 152 -14.25 -9.03 -11.64
CA ASP A 152 -13.79 -8.83 -10.27
C ASP A 152 -12.80 -7.67 -10.28
N ASN A 153 -13.05 -6.65 -9.47
CA ASN A 153 -12.12 -5.52 -9.37
C ASN A 153 -11.04 -5.87 -8.35
N ILE A 154 -9.81 -5.54 -8.72
CA ILE A 154 -8.70 -5.53 -7.78
C ILE A 154 -8.65 -4.15 -7.15
N ASP A 155 -8.69 -4.12 -5.83
CA ASP A 155 -8.37 -2.95 -5.03
C ASP A 155 -7.08 -3.22 -4.26
N GLY A 156 -6.29 -2.17 -4.01
CA GLY A 156 -5.06 -2.29 -3.25
C GLY A 156 -4.17 -3.47 -3.70
N ALA A 157 -3.60 -3.40 -4.90
CA ALA A 157 -2.62 -4.40 -5.33
C ALA A 157 -1.21 -3.99 -4.92
N ASP A 158 -0.54 -4.87 -4.19
CA ASP A 158 0.90 -4.86 -4.09
C ASP A 158 1.46 -5.92 -5.07
N ALA A 159 1.90 -5.43 -6.22
CA ALA A 159 2.37 -6.26 -7.32
C ALA A 159 3.88 -6.47 -7.19
N PHE A 160 4.31 -7.73 -7.05
CA PHE A 160 5.73 -8.06 -7.01
C PHE A 160 6.45 -7.67 -8.31
N ASP A 161 7.71 -7.20 -8.19
CA ASP A 161 8.59 -6.81 -9.30
C ASP A 161 8.80 -7.94 -10.33
N PRO A 162 8.33 -7.78 -11.58
CA PRO A 162 8.60 -8.74 -12.62
C PRO A 162 9.97 -8.51 -13.26
N TYR A 163 11.03 -8.89 -12.56
CA TYR A 163 12.37 -8.93 -13.14
C TYR A 163 12.60 -10.18 -14.02
N GLN A 164 11.64 -10.54 -14.88
CA GLN A 164 11.78 -11.62 -15.86
C GLN A 164 11.23 -11.18 -17.23
N PRO A 165 12.08 -11.06 -18.28
CA PRO A 165 11.68 -10.53 -19.60
C PRO A 165 10.79 -11.46 -20.44
N ASN A 166 10.38 -12.63 -19.92
CA ASN A 166 9.51 -13.59 -20.60
C ASN A 166 8.42 -14.05 -19.64
N PHE A 167 7.35 -13.26 -19.57
CA PHE A 167 6.15 -13.61 -18.84
C PHE A 167 5.39 -14.73 -19.53
N THR A 168 5.55 -15.95 -19.03
CA THR A 168 4.59 -17.04 -19.28
C THR A 168 3.97 -17.58 -17.99
N HIS A 169 4.55 -17.24 -16.84
CA HIS A 169 4.05 -17.52 -15.50
C HIS A 169 4.67 -16.48 -14.57
N PHE A 170 3.90 -16.04 -13.57
CA PHE A 170 4.44 -15.31 -12.44
C PHE A 170 5.54 -16.14 -11.79
N SER A 171 6.74 -15.59 -11.61
CA SER A 171 7.69 -16.20 -10.67
C SER A 171 7.34 -15.88 -9.22
N ASP A 172 6.45 -14.90 -9.01
CA ASP A 172 6.25 -14.26 -7.71
C ASP A 172 4.77 -13.89 -7.47
N ARG A 173 4.41 -13.75 -6.19
CA ARG A 173 3.01 -13.60 -5.77
C ARG A 173 2.53 -12.18 -5.98
N VAL A 174 1.30 -12.03 -6.48
CA VAL A 174 0.56 -10.76 -6.43
C VAL A 174 -0.31 -10.78 -5.19
N TYR A 175 -0.24 -9.71 -4.39
CA TYR A 175 -1.08 -9.52 -3.23
C TYR A 175 -2.11 -8.44 -3.53
N PHE A 176 -3.36 -8.66 -3.13
CA PHE A 176 -4.43 -7.73 -3.45
C PHE A 176 -5.62 -7.87 -2.51
N ALA A 177 -6.50 -6.88 -2.53
CA ALA A 177 -7.85 -6.93 -1.99
C ALA A 177 -8.88 -6.78 -3.14
N THR A 178 -10.17 -6.87 -2.81
CA THR A 178 -11.25 -6.74 -3.79
C THR A 178 -12.46 -6.03 -3.20
N ASP A 179 -13.16 -5.24 -4.02
CA ASP A 179 -14.39 -4.52 -3.65
C ASP A 179 -15.58 -5.43 -3.36
N THR A 180 -15.51 -6.69 -3.77
CA THR A 180 -16.62 -7.64 -3.72
C THR A 180 -16.17 -8.97 -3.14
N ALA A 181 -16.93 -9.50 -2.18
CA ALA A 181 -16.64 -10.79 -1.58
C ALA A 181 -16.88 -11.93 -2.59
N PHE A 182 -15.93 -12.85 -2.70
CA PHE A 182 -16.02 -14.00 -3.60
C PHE A 182 -15.29 -15.21 -3.03
N GLY A 183 -15.63 -16.42 -3.50
CA GLY A 183 -14.87 -17.63 -3.17
C GLY A 183 -14.83 -18.02 -1.67
N GLY A 184 -15.63 -17.36 -0.82
CA GLY A 184 -15.56 -17.51 0.63
C GLY A 184 -14.61 -16.54 1.33
N PHE A 185 -14.00 -15.62 0.59
CA PHE A 185 -13.21 -14.49 1.07
C PHE A 185 -14.08 -13.23 1.19
N GLY A 186 -13.82 -12.44 2.22
CA GLY A 186 -14.42 -11.12 2.44
C GLY A 186 -13.74 -10.02 1.64
N THR A 187 -14.33 -8.83 1.62
CA THR A 187 -13.73 -7.61 1.04
C THR A 187 -12.65 -7.02 1.93
N GLU A 188 -12.65 -7.44 3.20
CA GLU A 188 -11.68 -7.08 4.23
C GLU A 188 -10.41 -7.94 4.18
N ASP A 189 -10.41 -9.03 3.38
CA ASP A 189 -9.32 -9.99 3.33
C ASP A 189 -8.21 -9.55 2.37
N ILE A 190 -6.97 -9.88 2.73
CA ILE A 190 -5.84 -9.77 1.82
C ILE A 190 -5.59 -11.13 1.18
N LEU A 191 -5.60 -11.14 -0.14
CA LEU A 191 -5.47 -12.33 -0.97
C LEU A 191 -4.12 -12.35 -1.67
N PHE A 192 -3.72 -13.53 -2.13
CA PHE A 192 -2.60 -13.65 -3.05
C PHE A 192 -2.86 -14.69 -4.14
N SER A 193 -2.21 -14.47 -5.28
CA SER A 193 -2.14 -15.43 -6.39
C SER A 193 -0.69 -15.69 -6.80
N ASP A 194 -0.40 -16.92 -7.18
CA ASP A 194 0.89 -17.35 -7.74
C ASP A 194 0.86 -17.52 -9.27
N GLY A 195 -0.19 -17.05 -9.93
CA GLY A 195 -0.22 -16.97 -11.39
C GLY A 195 -0.66 -18.23 -12.14
N ALA A 196 -1.53 -19.03 -11.53
CA ALA A 196 -2.05 -20.27 -12.12
C ALA A 196 -3.58 -20.36 -12.02
N GLY A 197 -4.27 -19.22 -11.94
CA GLY A 197 -5.72 -19.14 -11.79
C GLY A 197 -6.22 -19.56 -10.41
N ASN A 198 -5.39 -19.45 -9.38
CA ASN A 198 -5.75 -19.82 -8.01
C ASN A 198 -5.52 -18.65 -7.06
N ILE A 199 -6.48 -18.48 -6.14
CA ILE A 199 -6.45 -17.46 -5.10
C ILE A 199 -6.37 -18.13 -3.74
N SER A 200 -5.53 -17.59 -2.87
CA SER A 200 -5.38 -18.02 -1.49
C SER A 200 -5.44 -16.84 -0.54
N LEU A 201 -5.97 -17.08 0.66
CA LEU A 201 -5.94 -16.09 1.73
C LEU A 201 -4.49 -15.87 2.19
N PHE A 202 -4.05 -14.61 2.19
CA PHE A 202 -2.80 -14.20 2.82
C PHE A 202 -3.03 -13.81 4.28
N ALA A 203 -3.99 -12.91 4.51
CA ALA A 203 -4.36 -12.42 5.84
C ALA A 203 -5.88 -12.23 5.92
N ASP A 204 -6.47 -12.69 7.02
CA ASP A 204 -7.89 -12.52 7.34
C ASP A 204 -8.12 -11.10 7.86
N GLY A 205 -9.02 -10.35 7.23
CA GLY A 205 -9.30 -8.96 7.57
C GLY A 205 -9.74 -8.77 9.02
N ILE A 206 -10.52 -9.71 9.54
CA ILE A 206 -11.10 -9.63 10.87
C ILE A 206 -10.09 -10.07 11.92
N ILE A 207 -9.39 -11.18 11.67
CA ILE A 207 -8.52 -11.83 12.65
C ILE A 207 -7.12 -11.22 12.66
N ASP A 208 -6.57 -10.91 11.48
CA ASP A 208 -5.18 -10.50 11.33
C ASP A 208 -5.05 -8.98 11.24
N LEU A 209 -5.99 -8.28 10.58
CA LEU A 209 -5.96 -6.81 10.49
C LEU A 209 -6.75 -6.15 11.63
N GLY A 210 -7.79 -6.83 12.16
CA GLY A 210 -8.68 -6.27 13.18
C GLY A 210 -9.81 -5.41 12.59
N LEU A 211 -10.15 -5.61 11.32
CA LEU A 211 -11.27 -4.97 10.63
C LEU A 211 -12.62 -5.57 11.02
N ALA A 212 -13.68 -4.87 10.66
CA ALA A 212 -15.04 -5.37 10.76
C ALA A 212 -15.43 -6.07 9.46
N SER A 213 -16.38 -7.01 9.56
CA SER A 213 -16.84 -7.74 8.38
C SER A 213 -17.52 -6.81 7.38
N GLY A 214 -17.14 -6.92 6.10
CA GLY A 214 -17.63 -6.07 5.02
C GLY A 214 -16.99 -4.68 4.98
N ASP A 215 -15.92 -4.44 5.75
CA ASP A 215 -14.99 -3.36 5.41
C ASP A 215 -14.34 -3.68 4.05
N VAL A 216 -14.05 -2.66 3.25
CA VAL A 216 -13.41 -2.81 1.94
C VAL A 216 -12.05 -2.14 2.00
N ILE A 217 -10.99 -2.89 1.72
CA ILE A 217 -9.65 -2.33 1.57
C ILE A 217 -9.56 -1.69 0.19
N ASP A 218 -9.31 -0.39 0.16
CA ASP A 218 -9.34 0.42 -1.08
C ASP A 218 -7.93 0.55 -1.67
N ALA A 219 -6.93 0.81 -0.81
CA ALA A 219 -5.52 0.79 -1.16
C ALA A 219 -4.72 -0.06 -0.18
N LEU A 220 -3.67 -0.72 -0.65
CA LEU A 220 -2.86 -1.66 0.14
C LEU A 220 -1.40 -1.64 -0.35
N VAL A 221 -0.49 -1.69 0.61
CA VAL A 221 0.94 -1.93 0.39
C VAL A 221 1.42 -2.91 1.47
N LEU A 222 2.20 -3.93 1.09
CA LEU A 222 2.72 -4.93 2.02
C LEU A 222 4.24 -4.90 2.11
N ASP A 223 4.74 -5.04 3.33
CA ASP A 223 6.08 -5.59 3.56
C ASP A 223 5.91 -7.01 4.10
N THR A 224 5.89 -7.97 3.17
CA THR A 224 5.77 -9.40 3.52
C THR A 224 6.99 -9.94 4.27
N THR A 225 8.13 -9.27 4.22
CA THR A 225 9.35 -9.64 4.95
C THR A 225 9.26 -9.20 6.41
N ALA A 226 8.72 -8.00 6.64
CA ALA A 226 8.50 -7.47 7.98
C ALA A 226 7.16 -7.91 8.61
N GLY A 227 6.23 -8.44 7.81
CA GLY A 227 4.88 -8.77 8.24
C GLY A 227 4.06 -7.51 8.54
N LEU A 228 4.23 -6.48 7.71
CA LEU A 228 3.56 -5.19 7.87
C LEU A 228 2.66 -4.95 6.67
N ALA A 229 1.52 -4.31 6.94
CA ALA A 229 0.63 -3.79 5.91
C ALA A 229 0.29 -2.34 6.21
N MET A 230 0.26 -1.52 5.17
CA MET A 230 -0.40 -0.23 5.18
C MET A 230 -1.59 -0.27 4.24
N PHE A 231 -2.70 0.32 4.64
CA PHE A 231 -3.92 0.30 3.83
C PHE A 231 -4.81 1.52 4.07
N SER A 232 -5.67 1.84 3.10
CA SER A 232 -6.87 2.67 3.27
C SER A 232 -8.12 1.79 3.23
N LEU A 233 -9.26 2.33 3.65
CA LEU A 233 -10.55 1.66 3.56
C LEU A 233 -11.52 2.51 2.75
N ALA A 234 -12.40 1.87 2.00
CA ALA A 234 -13.40 2.58 1.22
C ALA A 234 -14.36 3.37 2.12
N GLY A 235 -14.84 4.51 1.61
CA GLY A 235 -15.81 5.37 2.28
C GLY A 235 -17.04 4.60 2.78
N GLY A 236 -17.35 4.75 4.07
CA GLY A 236 -18.51 4.09 4.70
C GLY A 236 -18.22 2.71 5.32
N SER A 237 -16.97 2.24 5.27
CA SER A 237 -16.53 1.06 6.03
C SER A 237 -16.86 1.18 7.53
N THR A 238 -17.27 0.07 8.13
CA THR A 238 -17.72 0.01 9.54
C THR A 238 -16.61 0.39 10.50
N SER A 239 -15.36 -0.06 10.24
CA SER A 239 -14.21 0.32 11.07
C SER A 239 -13.96 1.83 11.05
N LEU A 240 -14.12 2.50 9.90
CA LEU A 240 -13.99 3.95 9.80
C LEU A 240 -15.06 4.67 10.64
N ILE A 241 -16.33 4.27 10.50
CA ILE A 241 -17.45 4.86 11.23
C ILE A 241 -17.25 4.70 12.75
N SER A 242 -16.80 3.53 13.18
CA SER A 242 -16.60 3.23 14.60
C SER A 242 -15.41 3.97 15.22
N GLY A 243 -14.35 4.17 14.43
CA GLY A 243 -13.12 4.85 14.83
C GLY A 243 -13.17 6.37 14.67
N GLY A 244 -14.13 6.90 13.92
CA GLY A 244 -14.19 8.32 13.57
C GLY A 244 -13.14 8.73 12.52
N TYR A 245 -12.84 7.82 11.59
CA TYR A 245 -11.90 8.01 10.50
C TYR A 245 -12.63 8.23 9.16
N SER A 246 -11.86 8.53 8.12
CA SER A 246 -12.26 8.75 6.72
C SER A 246 -11.57 7.76 5.80
N GLY A 247 -12.06 7.58 4.57
CA GLY A 247 -11.40 6.70 3.59
C GLY A 247 -10.09 7.28 3.04
N ALA A 248 -9.87 8.59 3.20
CA ALA A 248 -8.58 9.23 2.97
C ALA A 248 -7.55 9.07 4.12
N ASP A 249 -7.85 8.31 5.18
CA ASP A 249 -6.87 7.99 6.22
C ASP A 249 -6.10 6.70 5.89
N LEU A 250 -4.80 6.68 6.22
CA LEU A 250 -3.94 5.50 6.07
C LEU A 250 -3.72 4.83 7.41
N PHE A 251 -3.91 3.52 7.44
CA PHE A 251 -3.70 2.67 8.59
C PHE A 251 -2.46 1.80 8.41
N SER A 252 -1.87 1.39 9.53
CA SER A 252 -0.81 0.39 9.57
C SER A 252 -1.19 -0.75 10.51
N THR A 253 -0.75 -1.95 10.18
CA THR A 253 -0.90 -3.15 11.00
C THR A 253 0.34 -4.04 10.90
N SER A 254 0.60 -4.79 11.96
CA SER A 254 1.59 -5.88 12.00
C SER A 254 0.95 -7.26 11.87
N LEU A 255 -0.27 -7.33 11.32
CA LEU A 255 -1.04 -8.55 11.12
C LEU A 255 -1.26 -9.31 12.45
N ASP A 256 -1.52 -8.58 13.53
CA ASP A 256 -1.67 -9.09 14.90
C ASP A 256 -3.10 -8.98 15.46
N GLY A 257 -4.07 -8.71 14.58
CA GLY A 257 -5.48 -8.49 14.88
C GLY A 257 -5.82 -7.07 15.30
N SER A 258 -4.93 -6.12 15.01
CA SER A 258 -5.17 -4.70 15.26
C SER A 258 -4.52 -3.81 14.21
N PHE A 259 -5.08 -2.62 14.03
CA PHE A 259 -4.51 -1.56 13.20
C PHE A 259 -4.46 -0.24 13.95
N SER A 260 -3.64 0.68 13.46
CA SER A 260 -3.51 2.04 13.99
C SER A 260 -3.44 3.06 12.86
N LEU A 261 -3.98 4.26 13.10
CA LEU A 261 -3.84 5.37 12.17
C LEU A 261 -2.34 5.69 12.01
N ALA A 262 -1.84 5.58 10.78
CA ALA A 262 -0.46 5.86 10.42
C ALA A 262 -0.32 7.30 9.89
N VAL A 263 -1.20 7.70 8.97
CA VAL A 263 -1.23 9.04 8.37
C VAL A 263 -2.68 9.47 8.23
N SER A 264 -3.01 10.67 8.70
CA SER A 264 -4.35 11.22 8.53
C SER A 264 -4.55 11.88 7.16
N HIS A 265 -5.80 11.92 6.68
CA HIS A 265 -6.20 12.67 5.49
C HIS A 265 -5.71 14.13 5.53
N THR A 266 -5.71 14.76 6.71
CA THR A 266 -5.20 16.14 6.84
C THR A 266 -3.69 16.26 6.60
N GLU A 267 -2.91 15.25 6.97
CA GLU A 267 -1.47 15.20 6.70
C GLU A 267 -1.19 14.95 5.22
N LEU A 268 -2.11 14.27 4.53
CA LEU A 268 -2.10 14.09 3.08
C LEU A 268 -2.62 15.29 2.29
N GLY A 269 -3.17 16.31 2.95
CA GLY A 269 -3.79 17.46 2.27
C GLY A 269 -5.12 17.11 1.59
N LEU A 270 -5.83 16.12 2.12
CA LEU A 270 -7.13 15.64 1.67
C LEU A 270 -8.24 16.10 2.64
N LEU A 271 -9.48 16.08 2.16
CA LEU A 271 -10.67 16.21 2.98
C LEU A 271 -11.09 14.85 3.53
N ALA A 272 -11.81 14.84 4.64
CA ALA A 272 -12.41 13.62 5.20
C ALA A 272 -13.49 12.99 4.31
N THR A 273 -13.87 13.65 3.22
CA THR A 273 -14.82 13.17 2.21
C THR A 273 -14.13 12.68 0.95
N ASP A 274 -12.82 12.88 0.84
CA ASP A 274 -12.04 12.28 -0.24
C ASP A 274 -11.75 10.82 0.16
N ASP A 275 -11.55 9.96 -0.83
CA ASP A 275 -11.19 8.55 -0.66
C ASP A 275 -9.91 8.24 -1.46
N ILE A 276 -9.05 7.37 -0.93
CA ILE A 276 -7.81 6.94 -1.57
C ILE A 276 -8.06 5.61 -2.28
N ASP A 277 -8.04 5.64 -3.61
CA ASP A 277 -8.37 4.50 -4.46
C ASP A 277 -7.16 3.60 -4.74
N ALA A 278 -5.93 4.11 -4.65
CA ALA A 278 -4.72 3.31 -4.78
C ALA A 278 -3.52 4.02 -4.14
N MET A 279 -2.51 3.27 -3.71
CA MET A 279 -1.31 3.86 -3.12
C MET A 279 -0.07 2.99 -3.28
N GLU A 280 1.09 3.63 -3.12
CA GLU A 280 2.42 3.03 -3.00
C GLU A 280 3.20 3.77 -1.91
N VAL A 281 4.01 3.05 -1.13
CA VAL A 281 4.68 3.60 0.06
C VAL A 281 6.13 3.12 0.16
N ASP A 282 7.05 4.06 0.42
CA ASP A 282 8.42 3.71 0.79
C ASP A 282 8.45 3.42 2.28
N PHE A 283 8.45 2.14 2.63
CA PHE A 283 8.70 1.72 3.99
C PHE A 283 10.16 2.05 4.33
N GLU A 284 10.39 3.15 5.04
CA GLU A 284 11.70 3.35 5.62
C GLU A 284 11.92 2.19 6.61
N SER A 285 12.98 1.41 6.40
CA SER A 285 13.49 0.53 7.43
C SER A 285 13.95 1.39 8.60
N VAL A 286 13.04 1.77 9.50
CA VAL A 286 13.40 2.40 10.76
C VAL A 286 14.38 1.42 11.40
N PRO A 287 15.64 1.81 11.68
CA PRO A 287 16.56 0.92 12.35
C PRO A 287 15.90 0.55 13.68
N VAL A 288 15.44 -0.70 13.81
CA VAL A 288 14.81 -1.17 15.03
C VAL A 288 15.71 -0.73 16.19
N PRO A 289 15.24 0.09 17.16
CA PRO A 289 16.03 0.44 18.34
C PRO A 289 16.18 -0.77 19.28
N GLY A 290 16.41 -1.97 18.75
CA GLY A 290 16.72 -3.20 19.46
C GLY A 290 18.16 -3.66 19.25
N SER A 291 18.82 -3.27 18.14
CA SER A 291 20.18 -3.74 17.85
C SER A 291 21.28 -2.96 18.60
N ALA A 292 20.97 -1.75 19.09
CA ALA A 292 21.89 -0.96 19.91
C ALA A 292 21.92 -1.41 21.40
N LEU A 293 20.93 -2.19 21.85
CA LEU A 293 20.81 -2.57 23.27
C LEU A 293 21.57 -3.87 23.64
N LEU A 294 22.17 -4.57 22.68
CA LEU A 294 23.00 -5.75 22.94
C LEU A 294 24.50 -5.45 23.11
N MET A 295 24.94 -4.22 22.82
CA MET A 295 26.35 -3.79 23.04
C MET A 295 26.59 -3.19 24.44
N LEU A 296 25.55 -2.71 25.15
CA LEU A 296 25.72 -2.11 26.49
C LEU A 296 25.72 -3.14 27.64
N GLY A 297 25.27 -4.37 27.39
CA GLY A 297 25.41 -5.49 28.33
C GLY A 297 26.78 -6.20 28.27
N ALA A 298 27.49 -6.09 27.14
CA ALA A 298 28.80 -6.72 26.95
C ALA A 298 29.98 -5.90 27.48
N LEU A 299 29.78 -4.59 27.74
CA LEU A 299 30.85 -3.71 28.27
C LEU A 299 30.83 -3.55 29.80
N ALA A 300 29.82 -4.06 30.49
CA ALA A 300 29.77 -4.13 31.96
C ALA A 300 30.38 -5.42 32.55
N GLY A 301 30.72 -6.40 31.70
CA GLY A 301 31.27 -7.71 32.09
C GLY A 301 32.79 -7.87 32.00
N LEU A 302 33.53 -6.92 31.39
CA LEU A 302 34.96 -7.09 31.08
C LEU A 302 35.88 -6.11 31.81
N ARG A 303 35.68 -5.88 33.11
CA ARG A 303 36.67 -5.17 33.95
C ARG A 303 36.80 -5.71 35.37
N ARG A 304 36.85 -7.03 35.57
CA ARG A 304 37.48 -7.64 36.78
C ARG A 304 38.05 -9.04 36.50
N PHE A 305 39.12 -9.12 35.73
CA PHE A 305 40.16 -10.13 35.98
C PHE A 305 41.41 -9.37 36.43
N ARG A 306 41.46 -9.11 37.75
CA ARG A 306 42.65 -8.57 38.41
C ARG A 306 43.44 -9.75 38.96
N ALA A 307 44.72 -9.79 38.59
CA ALA A 307 45.71 -10.79 38.94
C ALA A 307 45.67 -11.25 40.40
N MET A 308 45.79 -12.57 40.62
CA MET A 308 46.30 -13.11 41.88
C MET A 308 47.81 -13.35 41.76
N PRO A 309 48.61 -12.97 42.77
CA PRO A 309 50.06 -13.07 42.75
C PRO A 309 50.57 -14.48 43.07
N ALA A 310 51.84 -14.69 42.72
CA ALA A 310 52.60 -15.92 42.85
C ALA A 310 52.82 -16.41 44.29
N ASN A 311 52.89 -17.74 44.39
CA ASN A 311 53.68 -18.61 45.28
C ASN A 311 53.96 -18.21 46.73
N SER A 312 53.53 -19.10 47.63
CA SER A 312 54.43 -19.85 48.53
C SER A 312 53.76 -21.15 48.97
#